data_AF-A0A5C4XVW2-F1
#
_entry.id   AF-A0A5C4XVW2-F1
#
_cell.length_a   1.000
_cell.length_b   1.000
_cell.length_c   1.000
_cell.angle_alpha   90.00
_cell.angle_beta   90.00
_cell.angle_gamma   90.00
#
_symmetry.space_group_name_H-M   'P 1'
#
loop_
_entity.id
_entity.type
_entity.pdbx_description
1 polymer ?
#
loop_
_entity_poly.entity_id
_entity_poly.type
_entity_poly.pdbx_seq_one_letter_code
_entity_poly.pdbx_strand_id
1 'polypeptide(L)'
;MRGRERPTRRERQWTRTRQAELAYQVVFSAVFLSGLWFRPSSAVFWLFSAAVMLGGFAIWIWQYRALDELGRARFALSWMVSGMVLSSGVALVFMWTLYDALRRDDSLRNLPGLPFWPMYIVLCVGLLTMWLTNLYLRRRDERGG
;
A
#
# COMPACT_ATOMS: atom_id res chain seq x y z
N MET A 1 -13.89 18.04 37.42
CA MET A 1 -12.70 18.24 36.56
C MET A 1 -12.20 16.86 36.13
N ARG A 2 -12.40 16.45 34.87
CA ARG A 2 -11.93 15.14 34.39
C ARG A 2 -10.40 15.19 34.31
N GLY A 3 -9.72 14.45 35.19
CA GLY A 3 -8.28 14.28 35.12
C GLY A 3 -7.92 13.75 33.74
N ARG A 4 -7.09 14.48 32.99
CA ARG A 4 -6.47 13.95 31.77
C ARG A 4 -5.58 12.80 32.22
N GLU A 5 -6.08 11.58 32.13
CA GLU A 5 -5.26 10.37 32.30
C GLU A 5 -4.02 10.52 31.41
N ARG A 6 -2.85 10.33 32.00
CA ARG A 6 -1.59 10.49 31.28
C ARG A 6 -1.59 9.45 30.16
N PRO A 7 -1.32 9.86 28.90
CA PRO A 7 -1.38 8.93 27.78
C PRO A 7 -0.41 7.78 28.01
N THR A 8 -0.92 6.56 27.85
CA THR A 8 -0.16 5.32 28.05
C THR A 8 1.02 5.27 27.07
N ARG A 9 2.05 4.48 27.39
CA ARG A 9 3.24 4.33 26.51
C ARG A 9 2.85 3.94 25.07
N ARG A 10 1.79 3.13 24.93
CA ARG A 10 1.22 2.68 23.66
C ARG A 10 0.52 3.81 22.89
N GLU A 11 -0.28 4.63 23.55
CA GLU A 11 -0.93 5.79 22.93
C GLU A 11 0.07 6.83 22.43
N ARG A 12 1.15 7.05 23.19
CA ARG A 12 2.24 7.94 22.75
C ARG A 12 2.96 7.37 21.53
N GLN A 13 3.21 6.06 21.52
CA GLN A 13 3.83 5.39 20.38
C GLN A 13 2.94 5.47 19.14
N TRP A 14 1.64 5.21 19.29
CA TRP A 14 0.67 5.32 18.21
C TRP A 14 0.57 6.74 17.63
N THR A 15 0.53 7.75 18.51
CA THR A 15 0.49 9.16 18.09
C THR A 15 1.76 9.55 17.32
N ARG A 16 2.93 9.13 17.80
CA ARG A 16 4.21 9.36 17.09
C ARG A 16 4.24 8.69 15.73
N THR A 17 3.75 7.46 15.62
CA THR A 17 3.67 6.76 14.33
C THR A 17 2.75 7.49 13.36
N ARG A 18 1.58 7.97 13.80
CA ARG A 18 0.69 8.78 12.96
C ARG A 18 1.33 10.10 12.51
N GLN A 19 2.06 10.78 13.39
CA GLN A 19 2.79 11.99 13.04
C GLN A 19 3.89 11.72 12.01
N ALA A 20 4.63 10.62 12.15
CA ALA A 20 5.65 10.21 11.19
C ALA A 20 5.02 9.86 9.83
N GLU A 21 3.88 9.17 9.82
CA GLU A 21 3.11 8.88 8.61
C GLU A 21 2.63 10.16 7.91
N LEU A 22 2.04 11.11 8.65
CA LEU A 22 1.61 12.39 8.09
C LEU A 22 2.79 13.19 7.53
N ALA A 23 3.90 13.27 8.28
CA ALA A 23 5.11 13.96 7.83
C ALA A 23 5.64 13.33 6.55
N TYR A 24 5.68 12.00 6.48
CA TYR A 24 6.07 11.28 5.28
C TYR A 24 5.15 11.57 4.09
N GLN A 25 3.83 11.55 4.30
CA GLN A 25 2.88 11.88 3.23
C GLN A 25 3.07 13.30 2.70
N VAL A 26 3.25 14.28 3.60
CA VAL A 26 3.50 15.68 3.21
C VAL A 26 4.80 15.81 2.42
N VAL A 27 5.90 15.22 2.92
CA VAL A 27 7.19 15.25 2.23
C VAL A 27 7.10 14.54 0.88
N PHE A 28 6.48 13.37 0.83
CA PHE A 28 6.28 12.61 -0.40
C PHE A 28 5.49 13.42 -1.43
N SER A 29 4.35 14.00 -1.06
CA SER A 29 3.54 14.82 -1.96
C SER A 29 4.29 16.05 -2.45
N ALA A 30 5.02 16.75 -1.57
CA ALA A 30 5.81 17.92 -1.95
C ALA A 30 6.92 17.53 -2.96
N VAL A 31 7.67 16.46 -2.68
CA VAL A 31 8.74 16.00 -3.58
C VAL A 31 8.15 15.50 -4.90
N PHE A 32 7.05 14.74 -4.88
CA PHE A 32 6.38 14.27 -6.09
C PHE A 32 5.91 15.44 -6.99
N LEU A 33 5.27 16.45 -6.39
CA LEU A 33 4.83 17.65 -7.11
C LEU A 33 6.02 18.45 -7.68
N SER A 34 7.11 18.54 -6.93
CA SER A 34 8.35 19.15 -7.44
C SER A 34 8.92 18.35 -8.62
N GLY A 35 8.92 17.02 -8.55
CA GLY A 35 9.33 16.14 -9.63
C GLY A 35 8.51 16.34 -10.90
N LEU A 36 7.19 16.54 -10.78
CA LEU A 36 6.34 16.87 -11.93
C LEU A 36 6.74 18.18 -12.61
N TRP A 37 7.13 19.18 -11.82
CA TRP A 37 7.56 20.48 -12.34
C TRP A 37 8.93 20.41 -13.02
N PHE A 38 9.91 19.78 -12.37
CA PHE A 38 11.30 19.74 -12.84
C PHE A 38 11.58 18.65 -13.88
N ARG A 39 10.68 17.68 -14.06
CA ARG A 39 10.81 16.56 -15.02
C ARG A 39 12.18 15.86 -14.91
N PRO A 40 12.44 15.14 -13.79
CA PRO A 40 13.73 14.54 -13.52
C PRO A 40 14.12 13.50 -14.58
N SER A 41 15.41 13.24 -14.68
CA SER A 41 15.91 12.12 -15.50
C SER A 41 15.38 10.77 -14.97
N SER A 42 15.34 9.76 -15.85
CA SER A 42 14.87 8.41 -15.51
C SER A 42 15.60 7.83 -14.27
N ALA A 43 16.92 8.01 -14.18
CA ALA A 43 17.70 7.55 -13.04
C ALA A 43 17.25 8.18 -11.71
N VAL A 44 16.98 9.48 -11.70
CA VAL A 44 16.49 10.20 -10.51
C VAL A 44 15.07 9.74 -10.16
N PHE A 45 14.21 9.52 -11.15
CA PHE A 45 12.86 8.98 -10.92
C PHE A 45 12.89 7.60 -10.25
N TRP A 46 13.75 6.69 -10.72
CA TRP A 46 13.87 5.35 -10.13
C TRP A 46 14.47 5.38 -8.72
N LEU A 47 15.49 6.21 -8.50
CA LEU A 47 16.08 6.42 -7.17
C LEU A 47 15.05 6.96 -6.18
N PHE A 48 14.28 7.97 -6.60
CA PHE A 48 13.18 8.51 -5.81
C PHE A 48 12.11 7.45 -5.52
N SER A 49 11.69 6.68 -6.53
CA SER A 49 10.69 5.62 -6.38
C SER A 49 11.15 4.55 -5.37
N ALA A 50 12.41 4.13 -5.42
CA ALA A 50 12.99 3.20 -4.46
C ALA A 50 13.01 3.78 -3.04
N ALA A 51 13.41 5.04 -2.88
CA ALA A 51 13.41 5.72 -1.58
C ALA A 51 12.01 5.82 -0.97
N VAL A 52 11.00 6.12 -1.78
CA VAL A 52 9.59 6.15 -1.38
C VAL A 52 9.12 4.76 -0.97
N MET A 53 9.42 3.72 -1.75
CA MET A 53 9.04 2.35 -1.38
C MET A 53 9.64 1.94 -0.03
N LEU A 54 10.94 2.22 0.20
CA LEU A 54 11.62 1.90 1.46
C LEU A 54 11.08 2.74 2.63
N GLY A 55 10.83 4.03 2.42
CA GLY A 55 10.26 4.92 3.43
C GLY A 55 8.85 4.50 3.84
N GLY A 56 7.99 4.19 2.86
CA GLY A 56 6.68 3.62 3.10
C GLY A 56 6.77 2.32 3.90
N PHE A 57 7.63 1.39 3.47
CA PHE A 57 7.82 0.12 4.18
C PHE A 57 8.27 0.31 5.64
N ALA A 58 9.17 1.27 5.91
CA ALA A 58 9.61 1.58 7.26
C ALA A 58 8.46 2.07 8.17
N ILE A 59 7.57 2.91 7.63
CA ILE A 59 6.38 3.40 8.36
C ILE A 59 5.43 2.26 8.67
N TRP A 60 5.20 1.37 7.71
CA TRP A 60 4.38 0.18 7.90
C TRP A 60 4.95 -0.74 8.99
N ILE A 61 6.28 -0.92 9.05
CA ILE A 61 6.93 -1.65 10.16
C ILE A 61 6.69 -0.94 11.50
N TRP A 62 6.80 0.40 11.55
CA TRP A 62 6.57 1.16 12.77
C TRP A 62 5.11 1.08 13.25
N GLN A 63 4.15 1.12 12.32
CA GLN A 63 2.73 0.88 12.61
C GLN A 63 2.53 -0.54 13.16
N TYR A 64 3.10 -1.55 12.51
CA TYR A 64 3.01 -2.94 12.95
C TYR A 64 3.51 -3.14 14.37
N ARG A 65 4.63 -2.51 14.75
CA ARG A 65 5.20 -2.58 16.10
C ARG A 65 4.29 -1.96 17.17
N ALA A 66 3.47 -0.97 16.81
CA ALA A 66 2.55 -0.30 17.73
C ALA A 66 1.23 -1.07 17.98
N LEU A 67 0.94 -2.08 17.14
CA LEU A 67 -0.23 -2.96 17.30
C LEU A 67 0.00 -4.00 18.42
N ASP A 68 -1.11 -4.42 19.04
CA ASP A 68 -1.14 -5.59 19.93
C ASP A 68 -1.07 -6.90 19.13
N GLU A 69 -0.93 -8.04 19.81
CA GLU A 69 -0.81 -9.36 19.17
C GLU A 69 -1.99 -9.68 18.25
N LEU A 70 -3.23 -9.44 18.73
CA LEU A 70 -4.44 -9.62 17.94
C LEU A 70 -4.49 -8.66 16.73
N GLY A 71 -4.10 -7.39 16.92
CA GLY A 71 -4.00 -6.40 15.86
C GLY A 71 -2.96 -6.76 14.81
N ARG A 72 -1.80 -7.29 15.22
CA ARG A 72 -0.74 -7.77 14.32
C ARG A 72 -1.20 -8.97 13.50
N ALA A 73 -1.89 -9.93 14.11
CA ALA A 73 -2.44 -11.09 13.42
C ALA A 73 -3.48 -10.68 12.36
N ARG A 74 -4.43 -9.81 12.74
CA ARG A 74 -5.44 -9.25 11.82
C ARG A 74 -4.81 -8.50 10.66
N PHE A 75 -3.83 -7.67 10.98
CA PHE A 75 -3.08 -6.91 10.00
C PHE A 75 -2.37 -7.84 9.01
N ALA A 76 -1.62 -8.84 9.49
CA ALA A 76 -0.89 -9.78 8.65
C ALA A 76 -1.83 -10.58 7.73
N LEU A 77 -2.95 -11.09 8.26
CA LEU A 77 -3.97 -11.79 7.47
C LEU A 77 -4.58 -10.86 6.40
N SER A 78 -4.98 -9.65 6.77
CA SER A 78 -5.54 -8.69 5.81
C SER A 78 -4.54 -8.31 4.71
N TRP A 79 -3.25 -8.22 5.06
CA TRP A 79 -2.16 -7.95 4.12
C TRP A 79 -1.94 -9.12 3.17
N MET A 80 -1.98 -10.37 3.66
CA MET A 80 -1.86 -11.55 2.82
C MET A 80 -2.99 -11.66 1.81
N VAL A 81 -4.25 -11.46 2.24
CA VAL A 81 -5.41 -11.51 1.34
C VAL A 81 -5.32 -10.41 0.29
N SER A 82 -4.94 -9.19 0.68
CA SER A 82 -4.68 -8.09 -0.24
C SER A 82 -3.59 -8.43 -1.25
N GLY A 83 -2.48 -9.02 -0.79
CA GLY A 83 -1.37 -9.44 -1.64
C GLY A 83 -1.80 -10.49 -2.67
N MET A 84 -2.59 -11.49 -2.28
CA MET A 84 -3.13 -12.50 -3.20
C MET A 84 -4.05 -11.89 -4.26
N VAL A 85 -4.94 -10.99 -3.87
CA VAL A 85 -5.87 -10.32 -4.80
C VAL A 85 -5.10 -9.40 -5.75
N LEU A 86 -4.14 -8.64 -5.24
CA LEU A 86 -3.28 -7.78 -6.03
C LEU A 86 -2.46 -8.59 -7.03
N SER A 87 -1.76 -9.65 -6.58
CA SER A 87 -0.92 -10.47 -7.46
C SER A 87 -1.75 -11.17 -8.53
N SER A 88 -2.95 -11.66 -8.17
CA SER A 88 -3.86 -12.29 -9.13
C SER A 88 -4.40 -11.29 -10.14
N GLY A 89 -4.76 -10.09 -9.71
CA GLY A 89 -5.20 -9.01 -10.61
C GLY A 89 -4.08 -8.56 -11.55
N VAL A 90 -2.85 -8.40 -11.06
CA VAL A 90 -1.70 -8.04 -11.90
C VAL A 90 -1.42 -9.14 -12.91
N ALA A 91 -1.43 -10.41 -12.48
CA ALA A 91 -1.26 -11.55 -13.38
C ALA A 91 -2.34 -11.59 -14.46
N LEU A 92 -3.60 -11.32 -14.11
CA LEU A 92 -4.71 -11.29 -15.06
C LEU A 92 -4.54 -10.16 -16.09
N VAL A 93 -4.20 -8.94 -15.64
CA VAL A 93 -3.95 -7.80 -16.55
C VAL A 93 -2.78 -8.13 -17.47
N PHE A 94 -1.69 -8.69 -16.93
CA PHE A 94 -0.53 -9.09 -17.72
C PHE A 94 -0.89 -10.15 -18.78
N MET A 95 -1.56 -11.23 -18.38
CA MET A 95 -2.01 -12.28 -19.31
C MET A 95 -2.93 -11.73 -20.39
N TRP A 96 -3.87 -10.85 -20.03
CA TRP A 96 -4.76 -10.21 -20.99
C TRP A 96 -4.00 -9.35 -21.99
N THR A 97 -3.05 -8.52 -21.51
CA THR A 97 -2.23 -7.67 -22.39
C THR A 97 -1.36 -8.48 -23.35
N LEU A 98 -0.83 -9.61 -22.87
CA LEU A 98 -0.07 -10.53 -23.70
C LEU A 98 -0.94 -11.20 -24.76
N TYR A 99 -2.14 -11.66 -24.37
CA TYR A 99 -3.10 -12.26 -25.28
C TYR A 99 -3.58 -11.28 -26.36
N ASP A 100 -3.94 -10.05 -25.98
CA ASP A 100 -4.37 -9.00 -26.91
C ASP A 100 -3.24 -8.60 -27.88
N ALA A 101 -1.99 -8.57 -27.42
CA ALA A 101 -0.84 -8.32 -28.29
C ALA A 101 -0.62 -9.46 -29.30
N LEU A 102 -0.60 -10.71 -28.85
CA LEU A 102 -0.48 -11.89 -29.72
C LEU A 102 -1.60 -11.97 -30.76
N ARG A 103 -2.80 -11.53 -30.41
CA ARG A 103 -3.94 -11.50 -31.32
C ARG A 103 -3.81 -10.43 -32.41
N ARG A 104 -3.06 -9.35 -32.15
CA ARG A 104 -2.90 -8.22 -33.09
C ARG A 104 -1.68 -8.37 -33.98
N ASP A 105 -0.56 -8.79 -33.41
CA ASP A 105 0.68 -9.10 -34.10
C ASP A 105 1.13 -10.49 -33.64
N ASP A 106 1.25 -11.45 -34.57
CA ASP A 106 1.77 -12.81 -34.31
C ASP A 106 3.24 -12.82 -33.81
N SER A 107 3.83 -11.64 -33.54
CA SER A 107 5.18 -11.48 -33.03
C SER A 107 5.23 -10.60 -31.78
N LEU A 108 5.86 -11.10 -30.71
CA LEU A 108 6.12 -10.36 -29.46
C LEU A 108 7.34 -9.41 -29.57
N ARG A 109 7.65 -8.89 -30.77
CA ARG A 109 8.82 -8.01 -30.96
C ARG A 109 8.74 -6.74 -30.13
N ASN A 110 7.53 -6.25 -29.88
CA ASN A 110 7.24 -5.14 -28.98
C ASN A 110 6.40 -5.65 -27.81
N LEU A 111 7.02 -5.83 -26.64
CA LEU A 111 6.29 -6.17 -25.43
C LEU A 111 5.31 -5.02 -25.10
N PRO A 112 4.00 -5.30 -24.98
CA PRO A 112 3.03 -4.28 -24.64
C PRO A 112 3.31 -3.73 -23.23
N GLY A 113 3.26 -2.40 -23.10
CA GLY A 113 3.30 -1.77 -21.78
C GLY A 113 2.04 -2.11 -20.98
N LEU A 114 2.18 -2.29 -19.67
CA LEU A 114 1.02 -2.51 -18.80
C LEU A 114 0.14 -1.25 -18.78
N PRO A 115 -1.17 -1.38 -19.03
CA PRO A 115 -2.06 -0.23 -19.07
C PRO A 115 -2.28 0.31 -17.65
N PHE A 116 -2.12 1.63 -17.49
CA PHE A 116 -2.21 2.30 -16.20
C PHE A 116 -3.56 2.06 -15.51
N TRP A 117 -4.67 2.26 -16.21
CA TRP A 117 -6.02 2.20 -15.62
C TRP A 117 -6.36 0.81 -15.03
N PRO A 118 -6.19 -0.31 -15.76
CA PRO A 118 -6.39 -1.64 -15.18
C PRO A 118 -5.48 -1.92 -13.98
N MET A 119 -4.20 -1.52 -14.05
CA MET A 119 -3.27 -1.68 -12.92
C MET A 119 -3.69 -0.87 -11.70
N TYR A 120 -4.18 0.35 -11.91
CA TYR A 120 -4.69 1.22 -10.85
C TYR A 120 -5.96 0.64 -10.20
N ILE A 121 -6.88 0.08 -11.00
CA ILE A 121 -8.08 -0.60 -10.49
C ILE A 121 -7.67 -1.81 -9.63
N VAL A 122 -6.74 -2.63 -10.11
CA VAL A 122 -6.22 -3.79 -9.35
C VAL A 122 -5.62 -3.35 -8.01
N LEU A 123 -4.86 -2.25 -7.98
CA LEU A 123 -4.34 -1.67 -6.75
C LEU A 123 -5.46 -1.25 -5.79
N CYS A 124 -6.45 -0.50 -6.28
CA CYS A 124 -7.59 -0.07 -5.47
C CYS A 124 -8.38 -1.25 -4.91
N VAL A 125 -8.62 -2.29 -5.71
CA VAL A 125 -9.31 -3.51 -5.27
C VAL A 125 -8.49 -4.23 -4.19
N GLY A 126 -7.17 -4.38 -4.37
CA GLY A 126 -6.30 -4.98 -3.35
C GLY A 126 -6.35 -4.24 -2.02
N LEU A 127 -6.30 -2.89 -2.04
CA LEU A 127 -6.40 -2.06 -0.84
C LEU A 127 -7.80 -2.14 -0.19
N LEU A 128 -8.85 -2.14 -1.01
CA LEU A 128 -10.23 -2.31 -0.52
C LEU A 128 -10.41 -3.67 0.14
N THR A 129 -9.86 -4.74 -0.44
CA THR A 129 -9.89 -6.07 0.16
C THR A 129 -9.18 -6.09 1.50
N MET A 130 -8.02 -5.45 1.62
CA MET A 130 -7.32 -5.33 2.91
C MET A 130 -8.23 -4.71 3.98
N TRP A 131 -8.88 -3.59 3.64
CA TRP A 131 -9.78 -2.89 4.54
C TRP A 131 -10.99 -3.75 4.94
N LEU A 132 -11.64 -4.39 3.97
CA LEU A 132 -12.78 -5.28 4.20
C LEU A 132 -12.41 -6.49 5.07
N THR A 133 -11.27 -7.13 4.81
CA THR A 133 -10.79 -8.27 5.61
C THR A 133 -10.50 -7.83 7.05
N ASN A 134 -9.86 -6.67 7.25
CA ASN A 134 -9.60 -6.15 8.59
C ASN A 134 -10.91 -5.85 9.36
N LEU A 135 -11.89 -5.23 8.69
CA LEU A 135 -13.21 -4.95 9.26
C LEU A 135 -13.95 -6.25 9.62
N TYR A 136 -13.92 -7.25 8.74
CA TYR A 136 -14.53 -8.55 8.98
C TYR A 136 -13.91 -9.24 10.21
N LEU A 137 -12.58 -9.28 10.31
CA LEU A 137 -11.89 -9.91 11.44
C LEU A 137 -12.22 -9.20 12.76
N ARG A 138 -12.22 -7.86 12.78
CA ARG A 138 -12.63 -7.08 13.97
C ARG A 138 -14.04 -7.45 14.44
N ARG A 139 -15.01 -7.48 13.51
CA ARG A 139 -16.40 -7.83 13.83
C ARG A 139 -16.56 -9.27 14.28
N ARG A 140 -15.73 -10.19 13.78
CA ARG A 140 -15.73 -11.59 14.20
C ARG A 140 -15.25 -11.72 15.64
N ASP A 141 -14.16 -11.04 15.99
CA ASP A 141 -13.61 -11.07 17.35
C ASP A 141 -14.61 -10.50 18.37
N GLU A 142 -15.31 -9.42 18.01
CA GLU A 142 -16.35 -8.79 18.84
C GLU A 142 -17.59 -9.67 19.10
N ARG A 143 -17.84 -10.67 18.23
CA ARG A 143 -18.99 -11.59 18.34
C ARG A 143 -18.66 -12.93 19.00
N GLY A 144 -17.37 -13.23 19.17
CA GLY A 144 -16.87 -14.52 19.63
C GLY A 144 -16.05 -14.47 20.93
N GLY A 145 -16.04 -13.34 21.62
CA GLY A 145 -15.58 -13.19 23.01
C GLY A 145 -16.75 -13.04 23.95
#